data_AF-A0A387BUS3-F1
#
_entry.id   AF-A0A387BUS3-F1
#
_cell.length_a   1.000
_cell.length_b   1.000
_cell.length_c   1.000
_cell.angle_alpha   90.00
_cell.angle_beta   90.00
_cell.angle_gamma   90.00
#
_symmetry.space_group_name_H-M   'P 1'
#
loop_
_entity.id
_entity.type
_entity.pdbx_description
1 polymer ?
#
loop_
_entity_poly.entity_id
_entity_poly.type
_entity_poly.pdbx_seq_one_letter_code
_entity_poly.pdbx_strand_id
1 'polypeptide(L)' 'MGFLRDLGGWHLLIILVIIVLLFGATRLPAVSKSIGQSVRIFRREVKTMKDEPSAEDDAAAAGKSSSTAADDKK' A
#
# COMPACT_ATOMS: atom_id res chain seq x y z
N MET A 1 -32.40 -19.40 -4.80
CA MET A 1 -32.18 -17.94 -4.67
C MET A 1 -30.94 -17.69 -3.80
N GLY A 2 -29.73 -17.78 -4.35
CA GLY A 2 -28.47 -17.57 -3.62
C GLY A 2 -27.53 -16.52 -4.22
N PHE A 3 -27.89 -15.94 -5.37
CA PHE A 3 -26.96 -15.16 -6.21
C PHE A 3 -26.66 -13.72 -5.74
N LEU A 4 -27.27 -13.22 -4.67
CA LEU A 4 -27.08 -11.83 -4.20
C LEU A 4 -26.15 -11.69 -2.98
N ARG A 5 -25.78 -12.79 -2.31
CA ARG A 5 -24.83 -12.76 -1.17
C ARG A 5 -23.37 -12.86 -1.60
N ASP A 6 -23.10 -13.28 -2.84
CA ASP A 6 -21.74 -13.55 -3.32
C ASP A 6 -21.07 -12.36 -4.03
N LEU A 7 -21.81 -11.30 -4.38
CA LEU A 7 -21.35 -10.25 -5.30
C LEU A 7 -20.27 -9.27 -4.79
N GLY A 8 -19.81 -9.37 -3.54
CA GLY A 8 -18.89 -8.38 -2.99
C GLY A 8 -17.56 -8.96 -2.52
N GLY A 9 -17.61 -9.71 -1.42
CA GLY A 9 -16.40 -10.03 -0.66
C GLY A 9 -15.58 -11.17 -1.27
N TRP A 10 -16.23 -12.27 -1.64
CA TRP A 10 -15.53 -13.49 -2.06
C TRP A 10 -14.83 -13.34 -3.41
N HIS A 11 -15.44 -12.59 -4.34
CA HIS A 11 -14.87 -12.28 -5.65
C HIS A 11 -13.63 -11.38 -5.54
N LEU A 12 -13.68 -10.33 -4.71
CA LEU A 12 -12.54 -9.46 -4.45
C LEU A 12 -11.35 -10.25 -3.88
N LEU A 13 -11.61 -11.22 -3.00
CA LEU A 13 -10.59 -12.08 -2.42
C LEU A 13 -9.95 -12.98 -3.50
N ILE A 14 -10.75 -13.58 -4.38
CA ILE A 14 -10.27 -14.37 -5.53
C ILE A 14 -9.38 -13.54 -6.46
N ILE A 15 -9.81 -12.32 -6.81
CA ILE A 15 -9.03 -11.42 -7.68
C ILE A 15 -7.71 -11.04 -7.00
N LEU A 16 -7.73 -10.75 -5.70
CA LEU A 16 -6.53 -10.46 -4.92
C LEU A 16 -5.56 -11.65 -4.95
N VAL A 17 -6.05 -12.88 -4.79
CA VAL A 17 -5.24 -14.10 -4.86
C VAL A 17 -4.60 -14.26 -6.24
N ILE A 18 -5.37 -14.04 -7.32
CA ILE A 18 -4.83 -14.09 -8.69
C ILE A 18 -3.72 -13.05 -8.87
N ILE A 19 -3.92 -11.81 -8.44
CA ILE A 19 -2.89 -10.76 -8.52
C ILE A 19 -1.64 -11.14 -7.72
N VAL A 20 -1.79 -11.70 -6.51
CA VAL A 20 -0.64 -12.18 -5.72
C VAL A 20 0.09 -13.32 -6.43
N LEU A 21 -0.61 -14.21 -7.13
CA LEU A 21 0.02 -15.28 -7.91
C LEU A 21 0.78 -14.75 -9.14
N LEU A 22 0.24 -13.76 -9.85
CA LEU A 22 0.89 -13.17 -11.03
C LEU A 22 2.08 -12.28 -10.66
N PHE A 23 1.93 -11.43 -9.65
CA PHE A 23 2.95 -10.46 -9.24
C PHE A 23 3.90 -11.00 -8.17
N GLY A 24 3.50 -12.05 -7.44
CA GLY A 24 4.23 -12.58 -6.30
C GLY A 24 3.98 -11.79 -5.01
N ALA A 25 4.18 -12.46 -3.86
CA ALA A 25 3.95 -11.90 -2.53
C ALA A 25 4.84 -10.69 -2.18
N THR A 26 5.95 -10.48 -2.89
CA THR A 26 6.91 -9.40 -2.62
C THR A 26 6.67 -8.13 -3.43
N ARG A 27 5.98 -8.21 -4.58
CA ARG A 27 5.79 -7.05 -5.48
C ARG A 27 4.59 -6.20 -5.09
N LEU A 28 3.47 -6.81 -4.70
CA LEU A 28 2.31 -6.09 -4.18
C LEU A 28 2.65 -5.13 -3.02
N PRO A 29 3.28 -5.60 -1.92
CA PRO A 29 3.60 -4.72 -0.79
C PRO A 29 4.63 -3.63 -1.16
N ALA A 30 5.59 -3.93 -2.05
CA ALA A 30 6.57 -2.96 -2.50
C ALA A 30 5.92 -1.79 -3.28
N VAL A 31 4.99 -2.11 -4.19
CA VAL A 31 4.24 -1.11 -4.98
C VAL A 31 3.26 -0.35 -4.10
N SER A 32 2.57 -1.01 -3.17
CA SER A 32 1.70 -0.33 -2.21
C SER A 32 2.47 0.65 -1.32
N LYS A 33 3.71 0.30 -0.93
CA LYS A 33 4.54 1.15 -0.08
C LYS A 33 4.98 2.42 -0.80
N SER A 34 5.40 2.35 -2.07
CA SER A 34 5.79 3.54 -2.84
C SER A 34 4.60 4.45 -3.13
N ILE A 35 3.46 3.90 -3.55
CA ILE A 35 2.21 4.65 -3.78
C ILE A 35 1.72 5.30 -2.48
N GLY A 36 1.78 4.56 -1.36
CA GLY A 36 1.38 5.08 -0.05
C GLY A 36 2.22 6.27 0.42
N GLN A 37 3.53 6.28 0.11
CA GLN A 37 4.38 7.43 0.42
C GLN A 37 4.02 8.66 -0.41
N SER A 38 3.78 8.51 -1.73
CA SER A 38 3.34 9.64 -2.58
C SER A 38 1.98 10.20 -2.16
N VAL A 39 1.02 9.32 -1.84
CA VAL A 39 -0.31 9.74 -1.36
C VAL A 39 -0.23 10.43 -0.01
N ARG A 40 0.64 9.99 0.90
CA ARG A 40 0.83 10.64 2.21
C ARG A 40 1.40 12.06 2.07
N ILE A 41 2.30 12.30 1.13
CA ILE A 41 2.84 13.65 0.84
C ILE A 41 1.74 14.53 0.24
N PHE A 42 1.05 14.03 -0.79
CA PHE A 42 -0.05 14.75 -1.43
C PHE A 42 -1.18 15.09 -0.44
N ARG A 43 -1.56 14.13 0.44
CA ARG A 43 -2.55 14.37 1.49
C ARG A 43 -2.11 15.44 2.48
N ARG A 44 -0.82 15.52 2.81
CA ARG A 44 -0.30 16.56 3.72
C ARG A 44 -0.36 17.94 3.09
N GLU A 45 0.06 18.07 1.84
CA GLU A 45 -0.03 19.35 1.10
C GLU A 45 -1.49 19.80 0.93
N VAL A 46 -2.38 18.88 0.54
CA VAL A 46 -3.81 19.19 0.38
C VAL A 46 -4.48 19.52 1.72
N LYS A 47 -4.08 18.88 2.82
CA LYS A 47 -4.62 19.15 4.16
C LYS A 47 -4.17 20.53 4.67
N THR A 48 -2.90 20.90 4.44
CA THR A 48 -2.37 22.24 4.73
C THR A 48 -3.08 23.35 3.94
N MET A 49 -3.49 23.07 2.70
CA MET A 49 -4.20 24.05 1.87
C MET A 49 -5.67 24.21 2.27
N LYS A 50 -6.26 23.23 2.97
CA LYS A 50 -7.68 23.24 3.32
C LYS A 50 -7.95 23.60 4.78
N ASP A 51 -7.03 23.33 5.70
CA ASP A 51 -7.19 23.60 7.13
C ASP A 51 -5.82 23.89 7.79
N GLU A 52 -5.73 25.00 8.55
CA GLU A 52 -4.61 25.32 9.45
C GLU A 52 -4.50 24.28 10.61
N PRO A 53 -3.34 24.18 11.29
CA PRO A 53 -2.58 22.96 11.46
C PRO A 53 -3.13 21.99 12.53
N SER A 54 -3.29 20.71 12.18
CA SER A 54 -3.22 19.61 13.15
C SER A 54 -1.95 18.82 12.93
N ALA A 55 -0.97 19.12 13.78
CA ALA A 55 0.27 18.40 13.93
C ALA A 55 0.01 17.12 14.72
N GLU A 56 -0.27 16.02 14.03
CA GLU A 56 -0.32 14.67 14.61
C GLU A 56 -0.51 13.69 13.45
N ASP A 57 0.57 13.10 12.94
CA ASP A 57 0.53 11.79 12.26
C ASP A 57 1.95 11.35 11.84
N ASP A 58 2.91 11.37 12.76
CA ASP A 58 4.23 10.74 12.59
C ASP A 58 4.43 9.67 13.69
N ALA A 59 3.56 8.66 13.69
CA ALA A 59 3.70 7.48 14.54
C ALA A 59 3.19 6.21 13.82
N ALA A 60 3.71 5.93 12.62
CA ALA A 60 3.57 4.62 12.00
C ALA A 60 4.76 4.33 11.06
N ALA A 61 5.95 4.42 11.62
CA ALA A 61 7.09 3.68 11.09
C ALA A 61 6.83 2.18 11.31
N ALA A 62 6.42 1.47 10.26
CA ALA A 62 6.54 0.02 10.23
C ALA A 62 6.85 -0.48 8.81
N GLY A 63 8.08 -0.95 8.62
CA GLY A 63 8.39 -1.99 7.65
C GLY A 63 9.37 -1.62 6.54
N LYS A 64 10.67 -1.54 6.88
CA LYS A 64 11.81 -1.83 5.99
C LYS A 64 11.98 -0.97 4.72
N SER A 65 12.72 0.12 4.89
CA SER A 65 13.89 0.33 4.03
C SER A 65 14.99 -0.60 4.57
N SER A 66 15.21 -1.75 3.91
CA SER A 66 16.42 -2.58 3.99
C SER A 66 16.16 -4.00 3.47
N SER A 67 16.45 -4.19 2.18
CA SER A 67 17.02 -5.44 1.68
C SER A 67 17.80 -5.11 0.40
N THR A 68 19.08 -4.76 0.60
CA THR A 68 20.23 -5.30 -0.16
C THR A 68 20.28 -4.94 -1.66
N ALA A 69 21.16 -4.08 -2.21
CA ALA A 69 22.51 -3.66 -1.84
C ALA A 69 23.45 -4.82 -1.45
N ALA A 70 23.54 -5.82 -2.32
CA ALA A 70 24.66 -6.77 -2.38
C ALA A 70 24.82 -7.19 -3.84
N ASP A 71 25.70 -6.49 -4.56
CA ASP A 71 26.65 -7.04 -5.52
C ASP A 71 27.46 -5.86 -6.08
N ASP A 72 28.58 -5.53 -5.42
CA ASP A 72 29.80 -5.12 -6.12
C ASP A 72 30.98 -5.15 -5.13
N LYS A 73 32.07 -5.81 -5.55
CA LYS A 73 33.41 -5.86 -4.96
C LYS A 73 33.76 -7.06 -4.07
N LYS A 74 34.16 -8.16 -4.72
CA LYS A 74 35.48 -8.76 -4.49
C LYS A 74 36.07 -9.29 -5.80
#